data_AF-A0A956RFB5-F1
#
_entry.id   AF-A0A956RFB5-F1
#
_cell.length_a   1.000
_cell.length_b   1.000
_cell.length_c   1.000
_cell.angle_alpha   90.00
_cell.angle_beta   90.00
_cell.angle_gamma   90.00
#
_symmetry.space_group_name_H-M   'P 1'
#
loop_
_entity.id
_entity.type
_entity.pdbx_description
1 polymer ?
#
loop_
_entity_poly.entity_id
_entity_poly.type
_entity_poly.pdbx_seq_one_letter_code
_entity_poly.pdbx_strand_id
1 'polypeptide(L)'
;MGRVISTALDAAEASADSPGSAALRSLLADPYTLEVSSPGIERALTKLAHFERFIGSRVVVRTRRAIPGATGENARQRVFHGTIAGAVADAAPSDPRRGTVRVRALDSERVDEIPLTAIKRANLVYEG
;
A
#
# COMPACT_ATOMS: atom_id res chain seq x y z
N MET A 1 -33.16 2.65 6.22
CA MET A 1 -32.40 2.81 7.47
C MET A 1 -31.23 1.86 7.44
N GLY A 2 -30.01 2.37 7.52
CA GLY A 2 -28.80 1.59 7.25
C GLY A 2 -28.39 0.67 8.39
N ARG A 3 -27.41 -0.18 8.08
CA ARG A 3 -26.21 -0.37 8.91
C ARG A 3 -25.12 -1.07 8.09
N VAL A 4 -24.00 -0.38 7.97
CA VAL A 4 -22.70 -0.94 7.63
C VAL A 4 -22.05 -1.43 8.91
N ILE A 5 -21.46 -2.63 8.89
CA ILE A 5 -20.17 -2.93 9.54
C ILE A 5 -19.53 -4.10 8.78
N SER A 6 -18.41 -3.80 8.14
CA SER A 6 -17.57 -4.72 7.40
C SER A 6 -16.85 -5.65 8.36
N THR A 7 -16.72 -6.90 7.94
CA THR A 7 -16.10 -8.06 8.58
C THR A 7 -14.75 -7.76 9.24
N ALA A 8 -14.71 -7.93 10.57
CA ALA A 8 -13.48 -8.20 11.31
C ALA A 8 -13.36 -9.72 11.46
N LEU A 9 -12.23 -10.24 10.98
CA LEU A 9 -11.61 -11.53 11.32
C LEU A 9 -12.57 -12.70 11.62
N ASP A 10 -12.91 -13.44 10.57
CA ASP A 10 -13.21 -14.86 10.71
C ASP A 10 -11.86 -15.58 10.81
N ALA A 11 -11.34 -15.72 12.03
CA ALA A 11 -10.22 -16.61 12.31
C ALA A 11 -10.80 -17.91 12.85
N ALA A 12 -10.85 -18.90 11.96
CA ALA A 12 -11.32 -20.24 12.22
C ALA A 12 -10.79 -20.77 13.56
N GLU A 13 -11.70 -21.22 14.42
CA GLU A 13 -11.38 -22.20 15.45
C GLU A 13 -10.86 -23.46 14.76
N ALA A 14 -9.55 -23.53 14.57
CA ALA A 14 -8.88 -24.77 14.24
C ALA A 14 -8.86 -25.61 15.51
N SER A 15 -9.69 -26.66 15.51
CA SER A 15 -9.78 -27.70 16.52
C SER A 15 -8.40 -28.13 17.04
N ALA A 16 -8.29 -28.19 18.37
CA ALA A 16 -7.04 -28.33 19.12
C ALA A 16 -6.33 -29.71 19.00
N ASP A 17 -6.61 -30.51 17.98
CA ASP A 17 -6.09 -31.89 17.86
C ASP A 17 -5.52 -32.18 16.46
N SER A 18 -4.75 -31.24 15.91
CA SER A 18 -3.99 -31.45 14.68
C SER A 18 -2.51 -31.69 15.02
N PRO A 19 -1.84 -32.73 14.49
CA PRO A 19 -0.47 -33.10 14.83
C PRO A 19 0.58 -32.00 14.54
N GLY A 20 0.25 -31.02 13.70
CA GLY A 20 1.10 -29.84 13.48
C GLY A 20 1.21 -28.90 14.70
N SER A 21 0.23 -28.93 15.61
CA SER A 21 0.21 -28.05 16.79
C SER A 21 1.22 -28.47 17.87
N ALA A 22 1.51 -29.78 17.98
CA ALA A 22 2.48 -30.30 18.94
C ALA A 22 3.93 -29.95 18.55
N ALA A 23 4.26 -30.06 17.25
CA ALA A 23 5.55 -29.65 16.71
C ALA A 23 5.76 -28.13 16.87
N LEU A 24 4.72 -27.33 16.60
CA LEU A 24 4.74 -25.89 16.80
C LEU A 24 5.00 -25.54 18.28
N ARG A 25 4.28 -26.17 19.21
CA ARG A 25 4.48 -26.00 20.67
C ARG A 25 5.91 -26.33 21.11
N SER A 26 6.55 -27.33 20.51
CA SER A 26 7.95 -27.67 20.80
C SER A 26 8.93 -26.61 20.30
N LEU A 27 8.62 -25.88 19.22
CA LEU A 27 9.45 -24.79 18.70
C LEU A 27 9.31 -23.50 19.52
N LEU A 28 8.17 -23.29 20.18
CA LEU A 28 7.88 -22.13 21.04
C LEU A 28 8.30 -22.36 22.51
N ALA A 29 8.96 -23.47 22.82
CA ALA A 29 9.37 -23.83 24.18
C ALA A 29 10.60 -23.06 24.66
N ASP A 30 11.42 -22.54 23.74
CA ASP A 30 12.58 -21.69 24.04
C ASP A 30 12.15 -20.22 24.19
N PRO A 31 12.76 -19.41 25.07
CA PRO A 31 12.43 -17.99 25.20
C PRO A 31 12.80 -17.23 23.91
N TYR A 32 11.82 -17.00 23.05
CA TYR A 32 11.95 -16.16 21.87
C TYR A 32 11.57 -14.71 22.20
N THR A 33 12.35 -13.75 21.70
CA THR A 33 11.94 -12.35 21.67
C THR A 33 11.33 -12.08 20.30
N LEU A 34 10.01 -11.92 20.25
CA LEU A 34 9.30 -11.51 19.04
C LEU A 34 9.51 -10.00 18.86
N GLU A 35 10.51 -9.61 18.07
CA GLU A 35 10.66 -8.22 17.64
C GLU A 35 9.63 -7.91 16.56
N VAL A 36 8.42 -7.59 17.00
CA VAL A 36 7.42 -6.94 16.16
C VAL A 36 7.77 -5.46 16.06
N SER A 37 8.34 -5.05 14.94
CA SER A 37 8.33 -3.63 14.61
C SER A 37 6.86 -3.20 14.57
N SER A 38 6.45 -2.27 15.44
CA SER A 38 5.22 -1.52 15.23
C SER A 38 5.28 -1.01 13.79
N PRO A 39 4.28 -1.27 12.92
CA PRO A 39 4.33 -0.82 11.53
C PRO A 39 4.43 0.70 11.60
N GLY A 40 5.65 1.22 11.42
CA GLY A 40 6.02 2.56 11.85
C GLY A 40 5.11 3.59 11.21
N ILE A 41 5.06 4.78 11.80
CA ILE A 41 4.34 5.95 11.26
C ILE A 41 4.66 6.06 9.77
N GLU A 42 3.75 5.57 8.92
CA GLU A 42 4.00 5.47 7.49
C GLU A 42 4.31 6.88 6.98
N ARG A 43 5.47 7.09 6.34
CA ARG A 43 5.85 8.43 5.89
C ARG A 43 4.86 8.89 4.82
N ALA A 44 4.01 9.85 5.19
CA ALA A 44 3.01 10.38 4.28
C ALA A 44 3.67 11.15 3.12
N LEU A 45 3.37 10.74 1.89
CA LEU A 45 3.81 11.40 0.66
C LEU A 45 2.72 12.38 0.21
N THR A 46 3.03 13.66 0.24
CA THR A 46 2.05 14.75 -0.04
C THR A 46 2.52 15.74 -1.10
N LYS A 47 3.83 15.79 -1.36
CA LYS A 47 4.46 16.67 -2.35
C LYS A 47 5.17 15.83 -3.40
N LEU A 48 5.32 16.36 -4.60
CA LEU A 48 6.01 15.70 -5.70
C LEU A 48 7.45 15.29 -5.30
N ALA A 49 8.18 16.21 -4.66
CA ALA A 49 9.54 15.97 -4.15
C ALA A 49 9.65 14.78 -3.18
N HIS A 50 8.56 14.42 -2.48
CA HIS A 50 8.57 13.23 -1.65
C HIS A 50 8.62 11.98 -2.53
N PHE A 51 7.80 11.92 -3.58
CA PHE A 51 7.80 10.79 -4.51
C PHE A 51 9.13 10.69 -5.26
N GLU A 52 9.70 11.80 -5.72
CA GLU A 52 11.01 11.84 -6.37
C GLU A 52 12.11 11.25 -5.49
N ARG A 53 12.12 11.59 -4.20
CA ARG A 53 13.11 11.07 -3.24
C ARG A 53 13.01 9.56 -3.01
N PHE A 54 11.83 8.98 -3.19
CA PHE A 54 11.56 7.57 -2.87
C PHE A 54 11.26 6.73 -4.11
N ILE A 55 11.73 7.14 -5.29
CA ILE A 55 11.72 6.30 -6.49
C ILE A 55 12.38 4.95 -6.16
N GLY A 56 11.74 3.86 -6.57
CA GLY A 56 12.16 2.49 -6.24
C GLY A 56 11.62 1.94 -4.92
N SER A 57 10.99 2.78 -4.08
CA SER A 57 10.37 2.31 -2.82
C SER A 57 8.93 1.84 -3.02
N ARG A 58 8.50 0.87 -2.20
CA ARG A 58 7.10 0.42 -2.16
C ARG A 58 6.19 1.48 -1.56
N VAL A 59 5.03 1.66 -2.17
CA VAL A 59 4.04 2.67 -1.82
C VAL A 59 2.63 2.13 -1.93
N VAL A 60 1.76 2.58 -1.03
CA VAL A 60 0.31 2.45 -1.17
C VAL A 60 -0.28 3.83 -1.40
N VAL A 61 -0.90 4.02 -2.56
CA VAL A 61 -1.54 5.27 -2.96
C VAL A 61 -3.06 5.09 -2.96
N ARG A 62 -3.76 5.95 -2.22
CA ARG A 62 -5.22 6.03 -2.18
C ARG A 62 -5.69 7.32 -2.83
N THR A 63 -6.56 7.22 -3.82
CA THR A 63 -7.11 8.38 -4.54
C THR A 63 -8.48 8.80 -3.97
N ARG A 64 -8.88 10.05 -4.22
CA ARG A 64 -10.17 10.61 -3.79
C ARG A 64 -11.34 10.01 -4.57
N ARG A 65 -11.15 9.77 -5.86
CA ARG A 65 -12.12 9.18 -6.78
C ARG A 65 -11.46 8.01 -7.49
N ALA A 66 -12.27 7.08 -7.99
CA ALA A 66 -11.75 6.01 -8.80
C ALA A 66 -11.22 6.61 -10.11
N ILE A 67 -9.96 6.35 -10.43
CA ILE A 67 -9.33 6.83 -11.65
C ILE A 67 -9.09 5.63 -12.58
N PRO A 68 -9.00 5.84 -13.90
CA PRO A 68 -8.65 4.77 -14.84
C PRO A 68 -7.27 4.21 -14.45
N GLY A 69 -7.16 2.90 -14.24
CA GLY A 69 -5.87 2.23 -14.28
C GLY A 69 -5.33 2.18 -15.71
N ALA A 70 -4.06 1.82 -15.88
CA ALA A 70 -3.40 1.83 -17.19
C ALA A 70 -3.91 0.77 -18.21
N THR A 71 -4.91 -0.04 -17.86
CA THR A 71 -5.53 -1.00 -18.80
C THR A 71 -7.03 -0.75 -18.92
N GLY A 72 -7.45 -0.39 -20.14
CA GLY A 72 -8.77 -0.50 -20.76
C GLY A 72 -10.03 -0.61 -19.86
N GLU A 73 -10.84 0.44 -19.95
CA GLU A 73 -12.32 0.51 -19.82
C GLU A 73 -13.05 -0.03 -18.57
N ASN A 74 -12.51 -0.91 -17.71
CA ASN A 74 -13.29 -1.44 -16.57
C ASN A 74 -12.60 -1.52 -15.20
N ALA A 75 -11.35 -1.09 -15.05
CA ALA A 75 -10.66 -1.10 -13.75
C ALA A 75 -10.52 0.31 -13.16
N ARG A 76 -11.64 0.97 -12.87
CA ARG A 76 -11.64 2.18 -12.03
C ARG A 76 -11.31 1.77 -10.59
N GLN A 77 -10.07 1.96 -10.17
CA GLN A 77 -9.64 1.64 -8.80
C GLN A 77 -9.30 2.90 -8.01
N ARG A 78 -9.40 2.77 -6.68
CA ARG A 78 -9.10 3.86 -5.72
C ARG A 78 -7.82 3.63 -4.93
N VAL A 79 -7.24 2.44 -5.04
CA VAL A 79 -6.08 2.01 -4.28
C VAL A 79 -5.07 1.38 -5.23
N PHE A 80 -3.82 1.79 -5.11
CA PHE A 80 -2.72 1.35 -5.95
C PHE A 80 -1.61 0.87 -5.01
N HIS A 81 -1.24 -0.40 -5.16
CA HIS A 81 -0.09 -1.01 -4.50
C HIS A 81 1.00 -1.17 -5.53
N GLY A 82 2.21 -0.70 -5.21
CA GLY A 82 3.26 -0.69 -6.21
C GLY A 82 4.55 -0.09 -5.73
N THR A 83 5.44 0.11 -6.68
CA THR A 83 6.73 0.77 -6.50
C THR A 83 6.69 2.12 -7.21
N ILE A 84 7.25 3.15 -6.60
CA ILE A 84 7.34 4.48 -7.23
C ILE A 84 8.29 4.39 -8.42
N ALA A 85 7.76 4.53 -9.64
CA ALA A 85 8.53 4.46 -10.87
C ALA A 85 9.03 5.83 -11.33
N GLY A 86 8.40 6.91 -10.86
CA GLY A 86 8.81 8.28 -11.18
C GLY A 86 7.77 9.32 -10.73
N ALA A 87 8.15 10.58 -10.82
CA ALA A 87 7.28 11.72 -10.56
C ALA A 87 7.63 12.83 -11.56
N VAL A 88 6.63 13.44 -12.17
CA VAL A 88 6.77 14.44 -13.24
C VAL A 88 6.00 15.69 -12.83
N ALA A 89 6.66 16.84 -12.79
CA ALA A 89 6.02 18.11 -12.52
C ALA A 89 5.22 18.58 -13.74
N ASP A 90 4.09 19.26 -13.50
CA ASP A 90 3.39 19.99 -14.56
C ASP A 90 4.28 21.15 -15.06
N ALA A 91 4.12 21.57 -16.32
CA ALA A 91 4.92 22.61 -17.00
C ALA A 91 4.95 24.00 -16.30
N ALA A 92 4.20 24.18 -15.21
CA ALA A 92 4.28 25.34 -14.33
C ALA A 92 4.75 24.90 -12.92
N PRO A 93 6.06 24.97 -12.61
CA PRO A 93 6.65 24.43 -11.38
C PRO A 93 6.31 25.20 -10.09
N SER A 94 5.29 26.07 -10.08
CA SER A 94 4.98 26.93 -8.93
C SER A 94 4.29 26.19 -7.78
N ASP A 95 3.64 25.04 -8.01
CA ASP A 95 2.94 24.28 -6.97
C ASP A 95 3.52 22.87 -6.78
N PRO A 96 4.19 22.57 -5.64
CA PRO A 96 4.77 21.27 -5.35
C PRO A 96 3.73 20.15 -5.12
N ARG A 97 2.43 20.47 -5.13
CA ARG A 97 1.29 19.53 -5.05
C ARG A 97 0.68 19.22 -6.42
N ARG A 98 1.26 19.74 -7.50
CA ARG A 98 0.86 19.47 -8.87
C ARG A 98 1.89 18.59 -9.58
N GLY A 99 1.44 17.88 -10.61
CA GLY A 99 2.21 16.86 -11.31
C GLY A 99 1.60 15.46 -11.21
N THR A 100 2.30 14.52 -11.83
CA THR A 100 1.86 13.13 -12.01
C THR A 100 2.88 12.18 -11.42
N VAL A 101 2.41 11.25 -10.60
CA VAL A 101 3.23 10.18 -10.01
C VAL A 101 3.00 8.91 -10.80
N ARG A 102 4.08 8.22 -11.15
CA ARG A 102 4.05 6.91 -11.81
C ARG A 102 4.27 5.82 -10.79
N VAL A 103 3.33 4.88 -10.68
CA VAL A 103 3.42 3.74 -9.77
C VAL A 103 3.38 2.46 -10.59
N ARG A 104 4.42 1.64 -10.48
CA ARG A 104 4.45 0.30 -11.09
C ARG A 104 3.77 -0.70 -10.16
N ALA A 105 2.79 -1.44 -10.66
CA ALA A 105 2.12 -2.49 -9.90
C ALA A 105 3.12 -3.58 -9.44
N LEU A 106 2.82 -4.29 -8.35
CA LEU A 106 3.68 -5.36 -7.84
C LEU A 106 3.55 -6.64 -8.67
N ASP A 107 2.32 -6.99 -9.05
CA ASP A 107 1.99 -8.25 -9.74
C ASP A 107 2.03 -8.15 -11.27
N SER A 108 2.40 -6.99 -11.82
CA SER A 108 2.45 -6.77 -13.26
C SER A 108 3.41 -5.64 -13.63
N GLU A 109 3.87 -5.62 -14.87
CA GLU A 109 4.70 -4.52 -15.40
C GLU A 109 3.88 -3.23 -15.66
N ARG A 110 2.60 -3.20 -15.28
CA ARG A 110 1.70 -2.06 -15.44
C ARG A 110 2.21 -0.86 -14.66
N VAL A 111 2.27 0.30 -15.33
CA VAL A 111 2.59 1.59 -14.70
C VAL A 111 1.35 2.47 -14.70
N ASP A 112 0.81 2.72 -13.53
CA ASP A 112 -0.34 3.60 -13.31
C ASP A 112 0.13 5.06 -13.16
N GLU A 113 -0.43 5.95 -13.96
CA GLU A 113 -0.19 7.40 -13.87
C GLU A 113 -1.26 8.05 -12.99
N ILE A 114 -0.83 8.55 -11.83
CA ILE A 114 -1.72 9.07 -10.79
C ILE A 114 -1.45 10.57 -10.61
N PRO A 115 -2.42 11.44 -10.93
CA PRO A 115 -2.28 12.86 -10.65
C PRO A 115 -2.14 13.10 -9.14
N LEU A 116 -1.17 13.91 -8.74
CA LEU A 116 -0.93 14.23 -7.32
C LEU A 116 -2.16 14.86 -6.66
N THR A 117 -2.94 15.64 -7.43
CA THR A 117 -4.22 16.23 -7.02
C THR A 117 -5.34 15.20 -6.81
N ALA A 118 -5.24 14.01 -7.41
CA ALA A 118 -6.19 12.92 -7.19
C ALA A 118 -5.86 12.13 -5.91
N ILE A 119 -4.64 12.20 -5.39
CA ILE A 119 -4.18 11.45 -4.22
C ILE A 119 -4.81 12.00 -2.94
N LYS A 120 -5.57 11.16 -2.25
CA LYS A 120 -6.12 11.43 -0.91
C LYS A 120 -5.06 11.16 0.16
N ARG A 121 -4.32 10.06 0.04
CA ARG A 121 -3.27 9.64 0.98
C ARG A 121 -2.29 8.74 0.24
N ALA A 122 -1.00 8.90 0.51
CA ALA A 122 0.03 7.99 0.02
C ALA A 122 1.05 7.74 1.14
N ASN A 123 1.45 6.49 1.28
CA ASN A 123 2.29 6.01 2.37
C ASN A 123 3.37 5.09 1.80
N LEU A 124 4.60 5.21 2.29
CA LEU A 124 5.63 4.19 2.03
C LEU A 124 5.34 2.93 2.84
N VAL A 125 5.56 1.78 2.21
CA VAL A 125 5.54 0.47 2.89
C VAL A 125 6.98 0.08 3.14
N TYR A 126 7.32 -0.12 4.42
CA TYR A 126 8.63 -0.63 4.81
C TYR A 126 8.59 -2.16 4.76
N GLU A 127 9.49 -2.76 3.98
CA GLU A 127 9.83 -4.16 4.11
C GLU A 127 11.20 -4.20 4.79
N GLY A 128 11.23 -4.74 6.00
CA GLY A 128 12.46 -4.94 6.77
C GLY A 128 13.26 -6.11 6.25
#